data_AF-A0AAW2ZHH9-F1
#
_entry.id   AF-A0AAW2ZHH9-F1
#
_cell.length_a   1.000
_cell.length_b   1.000
_cell.length_c   1.000
_cell.angle_alpha   90.00
_cell.angle_beta   90.00
_cell.angle_gamma   90.00
#
_symmetry.space_group_name_H-M   'P 1'
#
loop_
_entity.id
_entity.type
_entity.pdbx_description
1 polymer ?
#
loop_
_entity_poly.entity_id
_entity_poly.type
_entity_poly.pdbx_seq_one_letter_code
_entity_poly.pdbx_strand_id
1 'polypeptide(L)'
;MDAFHLSTLLPITINDNDLHQCPQLSKLLQKLSEKLSPIGLDHAKTEDLKRMNHTLNNEKQLYFQSKLVIDATKEVLDNLQKQPLNNDQDVEQRIQSLNLSKLIHLSETESLLSISDEHEKNLYGLTPENIYQCNAPTDIQNIEQFIQTNIYPEVEEKLQQKYDSLVQFFNPGSHSDIDELNQSQILNITMSGRYTLPNEINKMKKKIQTDKDNVQRECEKTFLNYWAYFRCLAESIDVLITILEDYKLKSFHEFDEVYLLHLRQTSHTMRLKLKVIEYQCINNTYNLNAVQSLKEMRALLEKEYESCLQQSDLVDKELEQYNVVGANFGKLVEEYTQLCQKIKLKKWELEQLEE
;
A
#
# COMPACT_ATOMS: atom_id res chain seq x y z
N MET A 1 5.49 29.93 31.59
CA MET A 1 4.05 29.64 31.47
C MET A 1 4.00 28.43 30.59
N ASP A 2 3.79 27.29 31.23
CA ASP A 2 4.24 26.00 30.70
C ASP A 2 3.28 25.53 29.62
N ALA A 3 3.79 24.94 28.53
CA ALA A 3 2.96 24.41 27.45
C ALA A 3 1.89 23.42 27.96
N PHE A 4 2.14 22.80 29.11
CA PHE A 4 1.20 21.93 29.82
C PHE A 4 -0.10 22.61 30.26
N HIS A 5 -0.07 23.90 30.59
CA HIS A 5 -1.26 24.64 31.03
C HIS A 5 -2.12 25.11 29.84
N LEU A 6 -1.48 25.32 28.68
CA LEU A 6 -2.14 25.68 27.43
C LEU A 6 -2.71 24.46 26.71
N SER A 7 -2.06 23.29 26.81
CA SER A 7 -2.55 22.02 26.24
C SER A 7 -3.75 21.41 27.00
N THR A 8 -3.96 21.83 28.25
CA THR A 8 -5.16 21.46 29.03
C THR A 8 -6.35 22.39 28.78
N LEU A 9 -6.10 23.63 28.37
CA LEU A 9 -7.13 24.64 28.10
C LEU A 9 -7.57 24.64 26.63
N LEU A 10 -6.68 24.30 25.71
CA LEU A 10 -6.94 24.25 24.27
C LEU A 10 -6.53 22.88 23.72
N PRO A 11 -7.26 22.31 22.74
CA PRO A 11 -6.94 21.04 22.11
C PRO A 11 -5.78 21.23 21.12
N ILE A 12 -4.60 21.61 21.62
CA ILE A 12 -3.40 21.84 20.81
C ILE A 12 -2.20 21.23 21.54
N THR A 13 -1.52 20.30 20.87
CA THR A 13 -0.22 19.77 21.29
C THR A 13 0.86 20.75 20.85
N ILE A 14 1.17 21.75 21.68
CA ILE A 14 2.24 22.72 21.40
C ILE A 14 3.51 22.25 22.11
N ASN A 15 4.64 22.24 21.40
CA ASN A 15 5.95 21.93 21.94
C ASN A 15 6.51 23.19 22.64
N ASP A 16 7.15 23.09 23.81
CA ASP A 16 7.67 24.26 24.55
C ASP A 16 8.63 25.12 23.68
N ASN A 17 9.29 24.50 22.70
CA ASN A 17 10.19 25.16 21.75
C ASN A 17 9.47 26.16 20.80
N ASP A 18 8.21 25.91 20.44
CA ASP A 18 7.42 26.78 19.56
C ASP A 18 6.90 28.01 20.32
N LEU A 19 6.72 27.87 21.63
CA LEU A 19 6.28 28.95 22.54
C LEU A 19 7.39 29.99 22.77
N HIS A 20 8.65 29.57 22.74
CA HIS A 20 9.81 30.45 22.89
C HIS A 20 10.15 31.24 21.61
N GLN A 21 9.83 30.71 20.42
CA GLN A 21 10.11 31.39 19.15
C GLN A 21 9.09 32.49 18.83
N CYS A 22 7.86 32.42 19.36
CA CYS A 22 6.76 33.33 19.00
C CYS A 22 5.98 33.88 20.21
N PRO A 23 6.42 34.97 20.86
CA PRO A 23 5.75 35.57 22.03
C PRO A 23 4.41 36.26 21.71
N GLN A 24 4.12 36.52 20.44
CA GLN A 24 2.81 37.04 20.01
C GLN A 24 1.77 35.91 19.90
N LEU A 25 2.22 34.70 19.57
CA LEU A 25 1.37 33.50 19.51
C LEU A 25 0.86 33.14 20.91
N SER A 26 1.72 33.23 21.93
CA SER A 26 1.31 32.96 23.33
C SER A 26 0.25 33.95 23.82
N LYS A 27 0.35 35.24 23.48
CA LYS A 27 -0.69 36.24 23.80
C LYS A 27 -2.01 35.99 23.06
N LEU A 28 -1.95 35.51 21.82
CA LEU A 28 -3.14 35.16 21.05
C LEU A 28 -3.81 33.91 21.61
N LEU A 29 -3.03 32.88 21.93
CA LEU A 29 -3.51 31.65 22.56
C LEU A 29 -4.09 31.92 23.94
N GLN A 30 -3.54 32.87 24.70
CA GLN A 30 -4.11 33.32 25.96
C GLN A 30 -5.50 33.96 25.76
N LYS A 31 -5.63 34.91 24.82
CA LYS A 31 -6.93 35.52 24.48
C LYS A 31 -7.94 34.50 23.93
N LEU A 32 -7.47 33.48 23.21
CA LEU A 32 -8.31 32.39 22.73
C LEU A 32 -8.73 31.46 23.87
N SER A 33 -7.84 31.13 24.81
CA SER A 33 -8.17 30.32 26.00
C SER A 33 -9.19 30.99 26.92
N GLU A 34 -9.17 32.33 26.99
CA GLU A 34 -10.18 33.09 27.75
C GLU A 34 -11.58 32.99 27.13
N LYS A 35 -11.67 32.62 25.84
CA LYS A 35 -12.93 32.49 25.11
C LYS A 35 -13.31 31.05 24.83
N LEU A 36 -12.35 30.13 24.74
CA LEU A 36 -12.57 28.74 24.32
C LEU A 36 -12.44 27.76 25.49
N SER A 37 -13.48 26.97 25.67
CA SER A 37 -13.50 25.80 26.56
C SER A 37 -12.70 24.64 25.92
N PRO A 38 -12.27 23.59 26.65
CA PRO A 38 -11.50 22.45 26.11
C PRO A 38 -12.17 21.65 24.97
N ILE A 39 -13.42 21.96 24.62
CA ILE A 39 -14.18 21.37 23.50
C ILE A 39 -14.15 22.28 22.25
N GLY A 40 -13.47 23.44 22.31
CA GLY A 40 -13.36 24.38 21.18
C GLY A 40 -14.60 25.25 20.94
N LEU A 41 -15.50 25.36 21.94
CA LEU A 41 -16.67 26.24 21.91
C LEU A 41 -16.51 27.43 22.87
N ASP A 42 -17.20 28.53 22.55
CA ASP A 42 -17.32 29.69 23.44
C ASP A 42 -17.91 29.27 24.79
N HIS A 43 -17.43 29.85 25.89
CA HIS A 43 -17.85 29.47 27.25
C HIS A 43 -19.37 29.59 27.41
N ALA A 44 -19.99 30.64 26.85
CA ALA A 44 -21.44 30.81 26.84
C ALA A 44 -22.16 29.65 26.14
N LYS A 45 -21.68 29.23 24.96
CA LYS A 45 -22.23 28.09 24.22
C LYS A 45 -22.03 26.77 24.95
N THR A 46 -20.94 26.59 25.71
CA THR A 46 -20.76 25.38 26.52
C THR A 46 -21.71 25.33 27.71
N GLU A 47 -22.03 26.48 28.31
CA GLU A 47 -23.04 26.54 29.36
C GLU A 47 -24.44 26.27 28.80
N ASP A 48 -24.77 26.82 27.63
CA ASP A 48 -26.02 26.55 26.94
C ASP A 48 -26.13 25.07 26.54
N LEU A 49 -25.04 24.45 26.05
CA LEU A 49 -25.01 23.02 25.76
C LEU A 49 -25.20 22.17 27.02
N LYS A 50 -24.62 22.56 28.16
CA LYS A 50 -24.86 21.87 29.43
C LYS A 50 -26.32 22.00 29.86
N ARG A 51 -26.89 23.21 29.78
CA ARG A 51 -28.31 23.47 30.10
C ARG A 51 -29.24 22.67 29.19
N MET A 52 -29.02 22.69 27.89
CA MET A 52 -29.79 21.89 26.91
C MET A 52 -29.66 20.39 27.15
N ASN A 53 -28.47 19.89 27.50
CA ASN A 53 -28.30 18.48 27.87
C ASN A 53 -29.01 18.13 29.18
N HIS A 54 -29.04 19.03 30.16
CA HIS A 54 -29.82 18.83 31.38
C HIS A 54 -31.32 18.78 31.06
N THR A 55 -31.84 19.73 30.29
CA THR A 55 -33.24 19.72 29.84
C THR A 55 -33.56 18.46 29.06
N LEU A 56 -32.72 18.08 28.09
CA LEU A 56 -32.89 16.86 27.30
C LEU A 56 -32.88 15.59 28.17
N ASN A 57 -32.00 15.52 29.17
CA ASN A 57 -31.99 14.37 30.08
C ASN A 57 -33.24 14.33 30.96
N ASN A 58 -33.76 15.48 31.39
CA ASN A 58 -35.01 15.55 32.14
C ASN A 58 -36.19 15.11 31.27
N GLU A 59 -36.29 15.61 30.03
CA GLU A 59 -37.32 15.18 29.07
C GLU A 59 -37.23 13.68 28.75
N LYS A 60 -36.01 13.16 28.57
CA LYS A 60 -35.80 11.71 28.38
C LYS A 60 -36.27 10.91 29.59
N GLN A 61 -35.96 11.37 30.81
CA GLN A 61 -36.41 10.70 32.03
C GLN A 61 -37.94 10.68 32.11
N LEU A 62 -38.60 11.82 31.86
CA LEU A 62 -40.05 11.92 31.83
C LEU A 62 -40.67 11.01 30.76
N TYR A 63 -40.09 10.98 29.56
CA TYR A 63 -40.52 10.10 28.48
C TYR A 63 -40.37 8.62 28.83
N PHE A 64 -39.25 8.21 29.43
CA PHE A 64 -39.07 6.81 29.82
C PHE A 64 -40.00 6.43 30.97
N GLN A 65 -40.27 7.34 31.91
CA GLN A 65 -41.26 7.10 32.97
C GLN A 65 -42.66 6.90 32.40
N SER A 66 -43.11 7.79 31.51
CA SER A 66 -44.43 7.67 30.89
C SER A 66 -44.54 6.41 30.03
N LYS A 67 -43.50 6.10 29.25
CA LYS A 67 -43.46 4.89 28.42
C LYS A 67 -43.49 3.60 29.24
N LEU A 68 -42.73 3.52 30.32
CA LEU A 68 -42.74 2.34 31.20
C LEU A 68 -44.12 2.08 31.79
N VAL A 69 -44.83 3.13 32.19
CA VAL A 69 -46.20 3.01 32.70
C VAL A 69 -47.16 2.57 31.59
N ILE A 70 -47.04 3.13 30.38
CA ILE A 70 -47.88 2.73 29.23
C ILE A 70 -47.62 1.27 28.84
N ASP A 71 -46.37 0.84 28.77
CA ASP A 71 -46.04 -0.54 28.41
C ASP A 71 -46.49 -1.53 29.50
N ALA A 72 -46.34 -1.19 30.78
CA ALA A 72 -46.81 -2.01 31.89
C ALA A 72 -48.36 -2.09 31.95
N THR A 73 -49.06 -0.98 31.70
CA THR A 73 -50.53 -0.96 31.64
C THR A 73 -51.05 -1.81 30.49
N LYS A 74 -50.43 -1.77 29.31
CA LYS A 74 -50.78 -2.64 28.18
C LYS A 74 -50.55 -4.12 28.50
N GLU A 75 -49.42 -4.47 29.12
CA GLU A 75 -49.15 -5.86 29.51
C GLU A 75 -50.18 -6.39 30.54
N VAL A 76 -50.55 -5.58 31.52
CA VAL A 76 -51.61 -5.91 32.50
C VAL A 76 -52.95 -6.10 31.80
N LEU A 77 -53.28 -5.19 30.89
CA LEU A 77 -54.50 -5.22 30.12
C LEU A 77 -54.60 -6.45 29.22
N ASP A 78 -53.51 -6.85 28.58
CA ASP A 78 -53.41 -8.08 27.81
C ASP A 78 -53.59 -9.33 28.68
N ASN A 79 -53.09 -9.30 29.93
CA ASN A 79 -53.24 -10.42 30.86
C ASN A 79 -54.69 -10.56 31.35
N LEU A 80 -55.35 -9.44 31.70
CA LEU A 80 -56.77 -9.42 32.08
C LEU A 80 -57.68 -9.87 30.91
N GLN A 81 -57.29 -9.61 29.67
CA GLN A 81 -58.03 -10.11 28.50
C GLN A 81 -57.87 -11.62 28.25
N LYS A 82 -56.80 -12.24 28.77
CA LYS A 82 -56.46 -13.65 28.58
C LYS A 82 -56.92 -14.57 29.72
N GLN A 83 -57.33 -14.03 30.87
CA GLN A 83 -57.82 -14.83 32.00
C GLN A 83 -59.14 -15.55 31.67
N PRO A 84 -59.33 -16.82 32.10
CA PRO A 84 -60.57 -17.58 31.88
C PRO A 84 -61.72 -17.02 32.72
N LEU A 85 -62.87 -16.80 32.08
CA LEU A 85 -64.08 -16.25 32.70
C LEU A 85 -64.71 -17.27 33.65
N ASN A 86 -64.67 -17.03 34.96
CA ASN A 86 -65.31 -17.90 35.94
C ASN A 86 -66.48 -17.22 36.68
N ASN A 87 -66.53 -15.88 36.75
CA ASN A 87 -67.60 -15.11 37.41
C ASN A 87 -68.17 -13.97 36.54
N ASP A 88 -69.40 -13.53 36.83
CA ASP A 88 -70.04 -12.36 36.17
C ASP A 88 -69.25 -11.05 36.41
N GLN A 89 -68.54 -10.94 37.54
CA GLN A 89 -67.63 -9.82 37.81
C GLN A 89 -66.43 -9.82 36.85
N ASP A 90 -65.94 -10.99 36.41
CA ASP A 90 -64.81 -11.06 35.47
C ASP A 90 -65.22 -10.59 34.06
N VAL A 91 -66.50 -10.75 33.70
CA VAL A 91 -67.07 -10.26 32.43
C VAL A 91 -67.11 -8.74 32.41
N GLU A 92 -67.55 -8.11 33.51
CA GLU A 92 -67.59 -6.65 33.63
C GLU A 92 -66.19 -6.05 33.63
N GLN A 93 -65.25 -6.66 34.36
CA GLN A 93 -63.83 -6.28 34.34
C GLN A 93 -63.21 -6.42 32.94
N ARG A 94 -63.60 -7.44 32.17
CA ARG A 94 -63.13 -7.63 30.79
C ARG A 94 -63.70 -6.59 29.81
N ILE A 95 -64.95 -6.17 29.99
CA ILE A 95 -65.55 -5.10 29.18
C ILE A 95 -64.87 -3.76 29.48
N GLN A 96 -64.60 -3.49 30.76
CA GLN A 96 -63.89 -2.28 31.19
C GLN A 96 -62.42 -2.29 30.71
N SER A 97 -61.74 -3.44 30.73
CA SER A 97 -60.39 -3.61 30.20
C SER A 97 -60.33 -3.43 28.67
N LEU A 98 -61.31 -3.96 27.93
CA LEU A 98 -61.43 -3.74 26.49
C LEU A 98 -61.67 -2.26 26.13
N ASN A 99 -62.49 -1.55 26.92
CA ASN A 99 -62.73 -0.12 26.73
C ASN A 99 -61.48 0.71 27.01
N LEU A 100 -60.71 0.37 28.05
CA LEU A 100 -59.41 0.98 28.33
C LEU A 100 -58.38 0.75 27.23
N SER A 101 -58.34 -0.45 26.65
CA SER A 101 -57.45 -0.78 25.52
C SER A 101 -57.77 0.10 24.31
N LYS A 102 -59.06 0.25 24.00
CA LYS A 102 -59.52 1.15 22.94
C LYS A 102 -59.09 2.60 23.23
N LEU A 103 -59.25 3.09 24.46
CA LEU A 103 -58.83 4.46 24.81
C LEU A 103 -57.32 4.69 24.65
N ILE A 104 -56.49 3.71 25.04
CA ILE A 104 -55.03 3.78 24.82
C ILE A 104 -54.71 3.84 23.32
N HIS A 105 -55.28 2.94 22.52
CA HIS A 105 -55.06 2.94 21.06
C HIS A 105 -55.57 4.21 20.38
N LEU A 106 -56.67 4.79 20.86
CA LEU A 106 -57.17 6.07 20.35
C LEU A 106 -56.17 7.21 20.63
N SER A 107 -55.58 7.26 21.82
CA SER A 107 -54.54 8.25 22.15
C SER A 107 -53.26 8.08 21.31
N GLU A 108 -52.89 6.85 20.96
CA GLU A 108 -51.77 6.57 20.07
C GLU A 108 -52.06 7.03 18.64
N THR A 109 -53.28 6.78 18.15
CA THR A 109 -53.70 7.27 16.84
C THR A 109 -53.76 8.79 16.81
N GLU A 110 -54.22 9.46 17.87
CA GLU A 110 -54.24 10.92 17.96
C GLU A 110 -52.82 11.52 17.91
N SER A 111 -51.86 10.92 18.63
CA SER A 111 -50.46 11.35 18.57
C SER A 111 -49.86 11.17 17.18
N LEU A 112 -50.21 10.09 16.48
CA LEU A 112 -49.77 9.86 15.09
C LEU A 112 -50.46 10.82 14.10
N LEU A 113 -51.71 11.20 14.36
CA LEU A 113 -52.45 12.19 13.58
C LEU A 113 -51.90 13.63 13.77
N SER A 114 -51.32 13.93 14.93
CA SER A 114 -50.81 15.27 15.30
C SER A 114 -49.40 15.59 14.76
N ILE A 115 -48.71 14.63 14.15
CA ILE A 115 -47.36 14.84 13.56
C ILE A 115 -47.44 15.58 12.19
N SER A 116 -48.64 15.73 11.61
CA SER A 116 -48.87 16.53 10.40
C SER A 116 -49.14 18.00 10.76
N ASP A 117 -48.09 18.80 10.90
CA ASP A 117 -48.17 20.22 11.29
C ASP A 117 -48.74 21.18 10.23
N GLU A 118 -49.19 20.73 9.05
CA GLU A 118 -49.55 21.66 7.95
C GLU A 118 -50.96 21.54 7.39
N HIS A 119 -51.80 20.60 7.81
CA HIS A 119 -53.16 20.46 7.28
C HIS A 119 -54.20 20.29 8.39
N GLU A 120 -55.19 21.19 8.45
CA GLU A 120 -56.38 21.10 9.31
C GLU A 120 -57.18 19.80 9.12
N LYS A 121 -56.83 18.97 8.13
CA LYS A 121 -57.36 17.62 7.89
C LYS A 121 -56.24 16.69 7.43
N ASN A 122 -56.08 15.56 8.11
CA ASN A 122 -55.23 14.47 7.63
C ASN A 122 -55.74 13.90 6.30
N LEU A 123 -54.91 13.13 5.57
CA LEU A 123 -55.20 12.54 4.23
C LEU A 123 -56.56 11.81 4.13
N TYR A 124 -57.14 11.42 5.27
CA TYR A 124 -58.44 10.73 5.41
C TYR A 124 -59.60 11.63 5.89
N GLY A 125 -59.41 12.95 6.02
CA GLY A 125 -60.45 13.88 6.46
C GLY A 125 -60.84 13.76 7.95
N LEU A 126 -60.04 13.04 8.74
CA LEU A 126 -60.29 12.80 10.17
C LEU A 126 -59.58 13.86 11.01
N THR A 127 -60.36 14.59 11.80
CA THR A 127 -59.89 15.48 12.87
C THR A 127 -59.87 14.73 14.20
N PRO A 128 -58.99 15.10 15.16
CA PRO A 128 -58.97 14.48 16.49
C PRO A 128 -60.33 14.58 17.19
N GLU A 129 -61.09 15.68 16.97
CA GLU A 129 -62.44 15.87 17.48
C GLU A 129 -63.46 14.81 16.99
N ASN A 130 -63.33 14.30 15.76
CA ASN A 130 -64.21 13.26 15.24
C ASN A 130 -63.99 11.89 15.91
N ILE A 131 -62.80 11.67 16.47
CA ILE A 131 -62.44 10.43 17.18
C ILE A 131 -63.09 10.41 18.58
N TYR A 132 -63.10 11.57 19.26
CA TYR A 132 -63.76 11.74 20.56
C TYR A 132 -65.29 11.64 20.49
N GLN A 133 -65.91 12.14 19.42
CA GLN A 133 -67.37 12.07 19.24
C GLN A 133 -67.87 10.64 18.99
N CYS A 134 -67.05 9.78 18.36
CA CYS A 134 -67.42 8.40 18.05
C CYS A 134 -67.17 7.41 19.20
N ASN A 135 -66.30 7.75 20.16
CA ASN A 135 -65.86 6.83 21.22
C ASN A 135 -66.06 7.36 22.64
N ALA A 136 -66.88 8.40 22.85
CA ALA A 136 -67.14 8.94 24.18
C ALA A 136 -67.68 7.82 25.11
N PRO A 137 -66.92 7.40 26.13
CA PRO A 137 -67.42 6.43 27.09
C PRO A 137 -68.45 7.14 27.96
N THR A 138 -69.68 6.63 27.99
CA THR A 138 -70.76 7.16 28.84
C THR A 138 -70.47 7.05 30.34
N ASP A 139 -69.45 6.27 30.75
CA ASP A 139 -69.13 5.97 32.15
C ASP A 139 -67.64 6.22 32.48
N ILE A 140 -67.14 7.44 32.25
CA ILE A 140 -65.76 7.83 32.62
C ILE A 140 -65.49 7.59 34.12
N GLN A 141 -66.49 7.81 34.98
CA GLN A 141 -66.35 7.61 36.43
C GLN A 141 -66.16 6.14 36.83
N ASN A 142 -66.81 5.19 36.15
CA ASN A 142 -66.64 3.76 36.43
C ASN A 142 -65.30 3.25 35.93
N ILE A 143 -64.81 3.81 34.81
CA ILE A 143 -63.48 3.52 34.26
C ILE A 143 -62.38 4.06 35.19
N GLU A 144 -62.51 5.28 35.69
CA GLU A 144 -61.55 5.86 36.66
C GLU A 144 -61.46 5.04 37.95
N GLN A 145 -62.62 4.59 38.48
CA GLN A 145 -62.65 3.72 39.65
C GLN A 145 -62.00 2.36 39.37
N PHE A 146 -62.24 1.75 38.20
CA PHE A 146 -61.60 0.50 37.80
C PHE A 146 -60.08 0.62 37.62
N ILE A 147 -59.61 1.74 37.05
CA ILE A 147 -58.17 2.00 36.97
C ILE A 147 -57.60 2.09 38.40
N GLN A 148 -58.23 2.86 39.29
CA GLN A 148 -57.84 3.04 40.70
C GLN A 148 -57.80 1.75 41.50
N THR A 149 -58.79 0.86 41.35
CA THR A 149 -58.90 -0.34 42.17
C THR A 149 -58.11 -1.52 41.63
N ASN A 150 -57.99 -1.69 40.31
CA ASN A 150 -57.46 -2.91 39.71
C ASN A 150 -56.16 -2.67 38.92
N ILE A 151 -56.08 -1.60 38.12
CA ILE A 151 -54.91 -1.40 37.23
C ILE A 151 -53.71 -0.83 37.99
N TYR A 152 -53.86 0.16 38.86
CA TYR A 152 -52.73 0.69 39.63
C TYR A 152 -52.00 -0.38 40.46
N PRO A 153 -52.67 -1.20 41.28
CA PRO A 153 -51.96 -2.19 42.10
C PRO A 153 -51.31 -3.30 41.26
N GLU A 154 -51.94 -3.73 40.16
CA GLU A 154 -51.38 -4.78 39.30
C GLU A 154 -50.19 -4.27 38.45
N VAL A 155 -50.24 -3.01 38.01
CA VAL A 155 -49.11 -2.34 37.34
C VAL A 155 -47.96 -2.13 38.33
N GLU A 156 -48.25 -1.71 39.56
CA GLU A 156 -47.24 -1.57 40.61
C GLU A 156 -46.58 -2.91 40.93
N GLU A 157 -47.35 -3.99 41.07
CA GLU A 157 -46.82 -5.33 41.29
C GLU A 157 -45.94 -5.81 40.13
N LYS A 158 -46.35 -5.58 38.88
CA LYS A 158 -45.56 -5.96 37.69
C LYS A 158 -44.27 -5.17 37.56
N LEU A 159 -44.31 -3.86 37.80
CA LEU A 159 -43.11 -3.03 37.84
C LEU A 159 -42.18 -3.47 38.96
N GLN A 160 -42.74 -3.85 40.11
CA GLN A 160 -41.99 -4.39 41.23
C GLN A 160 -41.32 -5.73 40.88
N GLN A 161 -42.03 -6.65 40.21
CA GLN A 161 -41.46 -7.93 39.75
C GLN A 161 -40.31 -7.74 38.74
N LYS A 162 -40.48 -6.82 37.78
CA LYS A 162 -39.42 -6.47 36.81
C LYS A 162 -38.21 -5.85 37.51
N TYR A 163 -38.45 -5.00 38.50
CA TYR A 163 -37.40 -4.40 39.31
C TYR A 163 -36.64 -5.46 40.11
N ASP A 164 -37.35 -6.38 40.76
CA ASP A 164 -36.76 -7.44 41.58
C ASP A 164 -35.94 -8.41 40.70
N SER A 165 -36.41 -8.70 39.47
CA SER A 165 -35.65 -9.49 38.49
C SER A 165 -34.34 -8.80 38.08
N LEU A 166 -34.37 -7.47 37.93
CA LEU A 166 -33.19 -6.68 37.60
C LEU A 166 -32.19 -6.70 38.76
N VAL A 167 -32.66 -6.53 40.01
CA VAL A 167 -31.80 -6.63 41.20
C VAL A 167 -31.15 -8.01 41.30
N GLN A 168 -31.89 -9.08 41.02
CA GLN A 168 -31.35 -10.45 41.01
C GLN A 168 -30.26 -10.63 39.94
N PHE A 169 -30.43 -10.05 38.75
CA PHE A 169 -29.42 -10.09 37.69
C PHE A 169 -28.11 -9.39 38.08
N PHE A 170 -28.20 -8.25 38.76
CA PHE A 170 -27.01 -7.48 39.18
C PHE A 170 -26.35 -8.04 40.44
N ASN A 171 -27.09 -8.72 41.32
CA ASN A 171 -26.58 -9.38 42.52
C ASN A 171 -26.81 -10.90 42.50
N PRO A 172 -26.15 -11.66 41.59
CA PRO A 172 -26.24 -13.12 41.58
C PRO A 172 -25.49 -13.78 42.74
N GLY A 173 -24.66 -13.02 43.48
CA GLY A 173 -23.76 -13.52 44.53
C GLY A 173 -24.41 -13.86 45.87
N SER A 174 -25.71 -13.63 46.07
CA SER A 174 -26.43 -14.09 47.27
C SER A 174 -27.04 -15.49 47.12
N HIS A 175 -26.75 -16.19 46.02
CA HIS A 175 -27.30 -17.51 45.68
C HIS A 175 -26.31 -18.66 45.85
N SER A 176 -25.15 -18.47 46.50
CA SER A 176 -24.29 -19.62 46.85
C SER A 176 -24.80 -20.40 48.06
N ASP A 177 -25.72 -19.85 48.86
CA ASP A 177 -26.27 -20.49 50.08
C ASP A 177 -27.81 -20.44 50.07
N ILE A 178 -28.44 -21.11 49.10
CA ILE A 178 -29.90 -21.05 48.89
C ILE A 178 -30.71 -21.81 49.96
N ASP A 179 -30.08 -22.68 50.76
CA ASP A 179 -30.85 -23.53 51.68
C ASP A 179 -31.14 -22.90 53.06
N GLU A 180 -30.53 -21.75 53.43
CA GLU A 180 -30.69 -21.16 54.77
C GLU A 180 -30.87 -19.62 54.81
N LEU A 181 -31.31 -18.97 53.73
CA LEU A 181 -31.62 -17.53 53.76
C LEU A 181 -33.11 -17.29 54.03
N ASN A 182 -33.42 -16.75 55.21
CA ASN A 182 -34.77 -16.40 55.62
C ASN A 182 -35.38 -15.37 54.64
N GLN A 183 -36.70 -15.46 54.37
CA GLN A 183 -37.43 -14.52 53.51
C GLN A 183 -37.20 -13.05 53.89
N SER A 184 -36.87 -12.76 55.15
CA SER A 184 -36.50 -11.43 55.64
C SER A 184 -35.14 -10.93 55.12
N GLN A 185 -34.15 -11.81 54.90
CA GLN A 185 -32.85 -11.44 54.34
C GLN A 185 -32.97 -11.17 52.83
N ILE A 186 -33.80 -11.95 52.12
CA ILE A 186 -34.14 -11.70 50.72
C ILE A 186 -34.83 -10.33 50.59
N LEU A 187 -35.83 -10.04 51.44
CA LEU A 187 -36.49 -8.73 51.46
C LEU A 187 -35.53 -7.59 51.81
N ASN A 188 -34.56 -7.81 52.71
CA ASN A 188 -33.55 -6.80 53.03
C ASN A 188 -32.54 -6.57 51.88
N ILE A 189 -32.19 -7.61 51.12
CA ILE A 189 -31.36 -7.50 49.92
C ILE A 189 -32.14 -6.83 48.79
N THR A 190 -33.43 -7.13 48.62
CA THR A 190 -34.31 -6.47 47.64
C THR A 190 -34.53 -5.00 48.01
N MET A 191 -34.74 -4.68 49.29
CA MET A 191 -34.92 -3.30 49.77
C MET A 191 -33.61 -2.50 49.75
N SER A 192 -32.47 -3.11 50.07
CA SER A 192 -31.16 -2.44 49.97
C SER A 192 -30.72 -2.31 48.51
N GLY A 193 -30.91 -3.37 47.71
CA GLY A 193 -30.74 -3.41 46.26
C GLY A 193 -31.54 -2.33 45.53
N ARG A 194 -32.75 -2.03 46.04
CA ARG A 194 -33.63 -0.96 45.52
C ARG A 194 -32.98 0.43 45.50
N TYR A 195 -32.14 0.72 46.48
CA TYR A 195 -31.44 2.01 46.57
C TYR A 195 -30.00 1.96 46.05
N THR A 196 -29.38 0.77 45.99
CA THR A 196 -27.99 0.61 45.54
C THR A 196 -27.85 0.36 44.04
N LEU A 197 -28.88 -0.15 43.36
CA LEU A 197 -28.82 -0.49 41.94
C LEU A 197 -28.47 0.71 41.03
N PRO A 198 -29.07 1.91 41.18
CA PRO A 198 -28.65 3.07 40.40
C PRO A 198 -27.18 3.44 40.63
N ASN A 199 -26.68 3.24 41.86
CA ASN A 199 -25.29 3.50 42.21
C ASN A 199 -24.33 2.46 41.59
N GLU A 200 -24.72 1.20 41.53
CA GLU A 200 -23.94 0.13 40.88
C GLU A 200 -23.91 0.30 39.35
N ILE A 201 -25.04 0.62 38.73
CA ILE A 201 -25.11 0.94 37.30
C ILE A 201 -24.24 2.18 37.00
N ASN A 202 -24.28 3.21 37.84
CA ASN A 202 -23.42 4.38 37.67
C ASN A 202 -21.93 4.05 37.87
N LYS A 203 -21.58 3.18 38.81
CA LYS A 203 -20.20 2.69 38.98
C LYS A 203 -19.74 1.92 37.75
N MET A 204 -20.58 1.03 37.20
CA MET A 204 -20.26 0.26 35.99
C MET A 204 -20.15 1.16 34.77
N LYS A 205 -21.07 2.12 34.61
CA LYS A 205 -21.01 3.13 33.54
C LYS A 205 -19.71 3.95 33.63
N LYS A 206 -19.32 4.38 34.84
CA LYS A 206 -18.04 5.06 35.06
C LYS A 206 -16.86 4.15 34.71
N LYS A 207 -16.88 2.88 35.11
CA LYS A 207 -15.84 1.90 34.76
C LYS A 207 -15.71 1.71 33.24
N ILE A 208 -16.83 1.55 32.53
CA ILE A 208 -16.84 1.44 31.07
C ILE A 208 -16.29 2.72 30.44
N GLN A 209 -16.64 3.89 30.97
CA GLN A 209 -16.11 5.17 30.47
C GLN A 209 -14.60 5.26 30.70
N THR A 210 -14.10 4.92 31.89
CA THR A 210 -12.66 4.92 32.17
C THR A 210 -11.91 3.90 31.32
N ASP A 211 -12.49 2.73 31.07
CA ASP A 211 -11.90 1.70 30.23
C ASP A 211 -11.86 2.16 28.76
N LYS A 212 -12.91 2.82 28.28
CA LYS A 212 -12.93 3.45 26.96
C LYS A 212 -11.85 4.52 26.83
N ASP A 213 -11.71 5.40 27.82
CA ASP A 213 -10.70 6.45 27.82
C ASP A 213 -9.27 5.85 27.93
N ASN A 214 -9.09 4.74 28.67
CA ASN A 214 -7.84 4.00 28.73
C ASN A 214 -7.48 3.39 27.37
N VAL A 215 -8.42 2.70 26.71
CA VAL A 215 -8.21 2.11 25.38
C VAL A 215 -7.84 3.20 24.37
N GLN A 216 -8.53 4.34 24.40
CA GLN A 216 -8.20 5.45 23.51
C GLN A 216 -6.76 5.96 23.73
N ARG A 217 -6.35 6.15 24.99
CA ARG A 217 -4.97 6.54 25.32
C ARG A 217 -3.94 5.52 24.87
N GLU A 218 -4.21 4.22 25.01
CA GLU A 218 -3.31 3.17 24.53
C GLU A 218 -3.25 3.11 22.99
N CYS A 219 -4.36 3.35 22.29
CA CYS A 219 -4.37 3.52 20.83
C CYS A 219 -3.52 4.71 20.39
N GLU A 220 -3.61 5.85 21.07
CA GLU A 220 -2.79 7.04 20.76
C GLU A 220 -1.29 6.77 21.01
N LYS A 221 -0.94 6.14 22.14
CA LYS A 221 0.45 5.75 22.43
C LYS A 221 1.00 4.77 21.41
N THR A 222 0.25 3.73 21.07
CA THR A 222 0.67 2.74 20.08
C THR A 222 0.86 3.38 18.71
N PHE A 223 -0.03 4.29 18.31
CA PHE A 223 0.13 5.06 17.07
C PHE A 223 1.43 5.88 17.05
N LEU A 224 1.74 6.60 18.13
CA LEU A 224 2.99 7.35 18.26
C LEU A 224 4.23 6.44 18.21
N ASN A 225 4.17 5.29 18.87
CA ASN A 225 5.25 4.31 18.85
C ASN A 225 5.47 3.72 17.45
N TYR A 226 4.39 3.40 16.72
CA TYR A 226 4.49 2.96 15.33
C TYR A 226 5.15 4.03 14.47
N TRP A 227 4.75 5.30 14.64
CA TRP A 227 5.32 6.39 13.87
C TRP A 227 6.82 6.59 14.15
N ALA A 228 7.22 6.51 15.43
CA ALA A 228 8.62 6.54 15.81
C ALA A 228 9.41 5.36 15.22
N TYR A 229 8.84 4.14 15.22
CA TYR A 229 9.45 2.97 14.61
C TYR A 229 9.65 3.13 13.10
N PHE A 230 8.61 3.57 12.37
CA PHE A 230 8.71 3.82 10.93
C PHE A 230 9.73 4.90 10.61
N ARG A 231 9.80 5.95 11.43
CA ARG A 231 10.81 7.00 11.30
C ARG A 231 12.23 6.44 11.47
N CYS A 232 12.50 5.67 12.53
CA CYS A 232 13.80 5.04 12.73
C CYS A 232 14.17 4.10 11.57
N LEU A 233 13.19 3.37 11.04
CA LEU A 233 13.39 2.48 9.90
C LEU A 233 13.73 3.27 8.63
N ALA A 234 13.04 4.37 8.35
CA ALA A 234 13.37 5.27 7.25
C ALA A 234 14.78 5.86 7.40
N GLU A 235 15.12 6.38 8.59
CA GLU A 235 16.47 6.89 8.88
C GLU A 235 17.55 5.81 8.69
N SER A 236 17.27 4.54 9.06
CA SER A 236 18.20 3.43 8.83
C SER A 236 18.38 3.09 7.35
N ILE A 237 17.31 3.21 6.54
CA ILE A 237 17.37 3.01 5.09
C ILE A 237 18.18 4.13 4.45
N ASP A 238 17.98 5.39 4.86
CA ASP A 238 18.76 6.53 4.35
C ASP A 238 20.26 6.36 4.63
N VAL A 239 20.60 5.88 5.83
CA VAL A 239 22.00 5.54 6.17
C VAL A 239 22.53 4.42 5.26
N LEU A 240 21.74 3.37 5.00
CA LEU A 240 22.14 2.30 4.09
C LEU A 240 22.33 2.78 2.65
N ILE A 241 21.45 3.67 2.17
CA ILE A 241 21.57 4.29 0.84
C ILE A 241 22.85 5.10 0.78
N THR A 242 23.11 5.95 1.79
CA THR A 242 24.32 6.77 1.87
C THR A 242 25.57 5.88 1.84
N ILE A 243 25.60 4.78 2.59
CA ILE A 243 26.72 3.84 2.57
C ILE A 243 26.89 3.19 1.19
N LEU A 244 25.80 2.81 0.53
CA LEU A 244 25.85 2.19 -0.79
C LEU A 244 26.40 3.15 -1.84
N GLU A 245 25.91 4.38 -1.85
CA GLU A 245 26.30 5.42 -2.80
C GLU A 245 27.73 5.90 -2.55
N ASP A 246 28.04 6.33 -1.32
CA ASP A 246 29.32 6.96 -0.99
C ASP A 246 30.47 5.97 -0.89
N TYR A 247 30.23 4.78 -0.32
CA TYR A 247 31.33 3.84 -0.06
C TYR A 247 31.45 2.76 -1.11
N LYS A 248 30.35 2.17 -1.59
CA LYS A 248 30.45 1.14 -2.62
C LYS A 248 30.55 1.76 -4.00
N LEU A 249 29.55 2.52 -4.41
CA LEU A 249 29.47 2.99 -5.80
C LEU A 249 30.66 3.88 -6.16
N LYS A 250 30.98 4.85 -5.29
CA LYS A 250 32.12 5.76 -5.51
C LYS A 250 33.47 5.03 -5.47
N SER A 251 33.69 4.14 -4.50
CA SER A 251 34.94 3.35 -4.42
C SER A 251 35.11 2.44 -5.63
N PHE A 252 34.04 1.80 -6.11
CA PHE A 252 34.08 1.03 -7.36
C PHE A 252 34.42 1.91 -8.56
N HIS A 253 33.83 3.11 -8.63
CA HIS A 253 34.14 4.03 -9.72
C HIS A 253 35.60 4.49 -9.71
N GLU A 254 36.12 4.86 -8.54
CA GLU A 254 37.53 5.26 -8.37
C GLU A 254 38.48 4.09 -8.69
N PHE A 255 38.15 2.87 -8.25
CA PHE A 255 38.92 1.67 -8.57
C PHE A 255 38.91 1.37 -10.08
N ASP A 256 37.74 1.43 -10.72
CA ASP A 256 37.59 1.20 -12.16
C ASP A 256 38.37 2.24 -12.97
N GLU A 257 38.38 3.51 -12.56
CA GLU A 257 39.15 4.56 -13.23
C GLU A 257 40.66 4.26 -13.20
N VAL A 258 41.19 3.88 -12.03
CA VAL A 258 42.61 3.51 -11.88
C VAL A 258 42.92 2.25 -12.68
N TYR A 259 42.03 1.25 -12.66
CA TYR A 259 42.20 0.00 -13.38
C TYR A 259 42.20 0.22 -14.91
N LEU A 260 41.27 1.03 -15.42
CA LEU A 260 41.21 1.41 -16.83
C LEU A 260 42.45 2.20 -17.26
N LEU A 261 42.95 3.11 -16.42
CA LEU A 261 44.20 3.83 -16.67
C LEU A 261 45.38 2.87 -16.76
N HIS A 262 45.48 1.91 -15.83
CA HIS A 262 46.51 0.88 -15.84
C HIS A 262 46.43 0.01 -17.12
N LEU A 263 45.24 -0.44 -17.50
CA LEU A 263 45.03 -1.21 -18.73
C LEU A 263 45.40 -0.40 -19.98
N ARG A 264 45.08 0.90 -20.01
CA ARG A 264 45.47 1.78 -21.10
C ARG A 264 46.98 1.94 -21.20
N GLN A 265 47.66 2.14 -20.08
CA GLN A 265 49.12 2.27 -20.03
C GLN A 265 49.83 0.96 -20.42
N THR A 266 49.35 -0.18 -19.93
CA THR A 266 49.90 -1.51 -20.27
C THR A 266 49.71 -1.80 -21.75
N SER A 267 48.51 -1.56 -22.30
CA SER A 267 48.24 -1.68 -23.74
C SER A 267 49.14 -0.77 -24.59
N HIS A 268 49.29 0.50 -24.19
CA HIS A 268 50.18 1.44 -24.87
C HIS A 268 51.64 0.98 -24.85
N THR A 269 52.09 0.48 -23.70
CA THR A 269 53.44 -0.06 -23.51
C THR A 269 53.66 -1.30 -24.38
N MET A 270 52.68 -2.21 -24.42
CA MET A 270 52.72 -3.41 -25.26
C MET A 270 52.83 -3.05 -26.74
N ARG A 271 52.04 -2.06 -27.20
CA ARG A 271 52.12 -1.54 -28.56
C ARG A 271 53.49 -0.96 -28.88
N LEU A 272 54.10 -0.21 -27.96
CA LEU A 272 55.47 0.30 -28.13
C LEU A 272 56.49 -0.83 -28.19
N LYS A 273 56.38 -1.85 -27.33
CA LYS A 273 57.24 -3.04 -27.38
C LYS A 273 57.13 -3.76 -28.72
N LEU A 274 55.92 -3.94 -29.25
CA LEU A 274 55.71 -4.55 -30.57
C LEU A 274 56.38 -3.73 -31.68
N LYS A 275 56.27 -2.40 -31.67
CA LYS A 275 56.97 -1.54 -32.63
C LYS A 275 58.48 -1.65 -32.53
N VAL A 276 59.04 -1.75 -31.32
CA VAL A 276 60.48 -1.96 -31.15
C VAL A 276 60.92 -3.28 -31.77
N ILE A 277 60.16 -4.35 -31.56
CA ILE A 277 60.43 -5.67 -32.17
C ILE A 277 60.33 -5.58 -33.70
N GLU A 278 59.31 -4.90 -34.23
CA GLU A 278 59.16 -4.65 -35.67
C GLU A 278 60.40 -3.97 -36.26
N TYR A 279 60.87 -2.88 -35.65
CA TYR A 279 62.08 -2.19 -36.08
C TYR A 279 63.34 -3.05 -35.93
N GLN A 280 63.44 -3.86 -34.87
CA GLN A 280 64.55 -4.80 -34.70
C GLN A 280 64.57 -5.86 -35.81
N CYS A 281 63.41 -6.42 -36.17
CA CYS A 281 63.29 -7.35 -37.30
C CYS A 281 63.74 -6.69 -38.61
N ILE A 282 63.24 -5.49 -38.91
CA ILE A 282 63.62 -4.75 -40.12
C ILE A 282 65.12 -4.48 -40.15
N ASN A 283 65.70 -4.02 -39.04
CA ASN A 283 67.13 -3.72 -38.95
C ASN A 283 68.00 -4.98 -39.06
N ASN A 284 67.54 -6.11 -38.51
CA ASN A 284 68.23 -7.39 -38.62
C ASN A 284 68.20 -7.93 -40.06
N THR A 285 67.05 -7.83 -40.75
CA THR A 285 66.89 -8.28 -42.15
C THR A 285 67.61 -7.36 -43.13
N TYR A 286 67.51 -6.05 -42.95
CA TYR A 286 68.09 -5.02 -43.82
C TYR A 286 69.23 -4.29 -43.13
N ASN A 287 70.23 -5.04 -42.66
CA ASN A 287 71.43 -4.41 -42.12
C ASN A 287 72.32 -3.86 -43.25
N LEU A 288 73.10 -2.82 -42.96
CA LEU A 288 73.96 -2.15 -43.96
C LEU A 288 74.86 -3.15 -44.70
N ASN A 289 75.42 -4.11 -43.96
CA ASN A 289 76.31 -5.12 -44.51
C ASN A 289 75.56 -6.07 -45.46
N ALA A 290 74.36 -6.55 -45.09
CA ALA A 290 73.52 -7.45 -45.88
C ALA A 290 73.02 -6.75 -47.15
N VAL A 291 72.61 -5.48 -47.05
CA VAL A 291 72.23 -4.68 -48.22
C VAL A 291 73.44 -4.48 -49.14
N GLN A 292 74.61 -4.18 -48.58
CA GLN A 292 75.83 -4.01 -49.36
C GLN A 292 76.26 -5.33 -50.04
N SER A 293 76.26 -6.45 -49.33
CA SER A 293 76.53 -7.77 -49.90
C SER A 293 75.51 -8.17 -50.96
N LEU A 294 74.22 -7.88 -50.79
CA LEU A 294 73.20 -8.11 -51.81
C LEU A 294 73.45 -7.26 -53.06
N LYS A 295 73.89 -6.00 -52.90
CA LYS A 295 74.27 -5.14 -54.04
C LYS A 295 75.50 -5.69 -54.77
N GLU A 296 76.49 -6.16 -54.04
CA GLU A 296 77.70 -6.77 -54.61
C GLU A 296 77.37 -8.07 -55.35
N MET A 297 76.58 -8.96 -54.75
CA MET A 297 76.10 -10.18 -55.41
C MET A 297 75.31 -9.85 -56.67
N ARG A 298 74.42 -8.84 -56.63
CA ARG A 298 73.68 -8.39 -57.81
C ARG A 298 74.60 -7.89 -58.91
N ALA A 299 75.61 -7.08 -58.57
CA ALA A 299 76.57 -6.57 -59.55
C ALA A 299 77.41 -7.68 -60.19
N LEU A 300 77.82 -8.69 -59.41
CA LEU A 300 78.51 -9.87 -59.93
C LEU A 300 77.61 -10.70 -60.85
N LEU A 301 76.36 -10.97 -60.44
CA LEU A 301 75.40 -11.70 -61.25
C LEU A 301 75.08 -10.98 -62.56
N GLU A 302 74.92 -9.66 -62.54
CA GLU A 302 74.69 -8.87 -63.75
C GLU A 302 75.88 -8.94 -64.71
N LYS A 303 77.11 -8.84 -64.18
CA LYS A 303 78.33 -8.98 -64.98
C LYS A 303 78.46 -10.37 -65.61
N GLU A 304 78.20 -11.43 -64.84
CA GLU A 304 78.22 -12.81 -65.36
C GLU A 304 77.12 -13.03 -66.39
N TYR A 305 75.93 -12.46 -66.17
CA TYR A 305 74.83 -12.51 -67.12
C TYR A 305 75.19 -11.80 -68.44
N GLU A 306 75.72 -10.58 -68.37
CA GLU A 306 76.21 -9.84 -69.54
C GLU A 306 77.32 -10.61 -70.29
N SER A 307 78.26 -11.24 -69.56
CA SER A 307 79.31 -12.06 -70.15
C SER A 307 78.76 -13.31 -70.84
N CYS A 308 77.81 -14.01 -70.22
CA CYS A 308 77.12 -15.14 -70.84
C CYS A 308 76.35 -14.71 -72.09
N LEU A 309 75.71 -13.54 -72.06
CA LEU A 309 74.97 -13.01 -73.20
C LEU A 309 75.94 -12.70 -74.37
N GLN A 310 77.08 -12.07 -74.08
CA GLN A 310 78.14 -11.85 -75.08
C GLN A 310 78.72 -13.16 -75.62
N GLN A 311 78.93 -14.16 -74.78
CA GLN A 311 79.38 -15.49 -75.23
C GLN A 311 78.35 -16.17 -76.12
N SER A 312 77.06 -16.09 -75.76
CA SER A 312 75.97 -16.59 -76.60
C SER A 312 75.97 -15.89 -77.96
N ASP A 313 76.05 -14.56 -77.98
CA ASP A 313 76.10 -13.78 -79.22
C ASP A 313 77.32 -14.13 -80.10
N LEU A 314 78.47 -14.44 -79.48
CA LEU A 314 79.66 -14.88 -80.20
C LEU A 314 79.47 -16.28 -80.79
N VAL A 315 78.94 -17.23 -80.01
CA VAL A 315 78.64 -18.58 -80.48
C VAL A 315 77.59 -18.56 -81.59
N ASP A 316 76.56 -17.73 -81.49
CA ASP A 316 75.55 -17.56 -82.53
C ASP A 316 76.17 -17.03 -83.83
N LYS A 317 77.08 -16.04 -83.75
CA LYS A 317 77.84 -15.55 -84.91
C LYS A 317 78.76 -16.61 -85.51
N GLU A 318 79.43 -17.42 -84.71
CA GLU A 318 80.25 -18.53 -85.19
C GLU A 318 79.38 -19.60 -85.88
N LEU A 319 78.22 -19.93 -85.30
CA LEU A 319 77.25 -20.84 -85.91
C LEU A 319 76.72 -20.30 -87.24
N GLU A 320 76.42 -19.00 -87.34
CA GLU A 320 76.06 -18.36 -88.61
C GLU A 320 77.17 -18.51 -89.65
N GLN A 321 78.43 -18.29 -89.28
CA GLN A 321 79.57 -18.48 -90.18
C GLN A 321 79.71 -19.94 -90.63
N TYR A 322 79.59 -20.91 -89.72
CA TYR A 322 79.59 -22.32 -90.06
C TYR A 322 78.43 -22.71 -90.98
N ASN A 323 77.25 -22.13 -90.80
CA ASN A 323 76.09 -22.38 -91.66
C ASN A 323 76.34 -21.90 -93.10
N VAL A 324 76.95 -20.72 -93.27
CA VAL A 324 77.35 -20.20 -94.59
C VAL A 324 78.38 -21.11 -95.26
N VAL A 325 79.38 -21.60 -94.52
CA VAL A 325 80.37 -22.56 -95.06
C VAL A 325 79.74 -23.91 -95.39
N GLY A 326 78.82 -24.41 -94.56
CA GLY A 326 78.07 -25.63 -94.79
C GLY A 326 77.26 -25.60 -96.08
N ALA A 327 76.61 -24.46 -96.39
CA ALA A 327 75.89 -24.27 -97.64
C ALA A 327 76.81 -24.33 -98.88
N ASN A 328 78.04 -23.82 -98.78
CA ASN A 328 79.03 -23.93 -99.86
C ASN A 328 79.60 -25.34 -99.99
N PHE A 329 79.81 -26.05 -98.88
CA PHE A 329 80.25 -27.44 -98.88
C PHE A 329 79.20 -28.37 -99.50
N GLY A 330 77.91 -28.12 -99.25
CA GLY A 330 76.82 -28.82 -99.91
C GLY A 330 76.87 -28.73 -101.43
N LYS A 331 77.10 -27.52 -101.98
CA LYS A 331 77.27 -27.31 -103.43
C LYS A 331 78.48 -28.06 -103.98
N LEU A 332 79.61 -28.03 -103.27
CA LEU A 332 80.82 -28.74 -103.69
C LEU A 332 80.63 -30.27 -103.69
N VAL A 333 79.92 -30.82 -102.71
CA VAL A 333 79.57 -32.25 -102.68
C VAL A 333 78.63 -32.61 -103.83
N GLU A 334 77.70 -31.73 -104.18
CA GLU A 334 76.80 -31.92 -105.33
C GLU A 334 77.57 -31.91 -106.65
N GLU A 335 78.51 -30.97 -106.84
CA GLU A 335 79.39 -30.93 -108.00
C GLU A 335 80.29 -32.18 -108.09
N TYR A 336 80.89 -32.59 -106.96
CA TYR A 336 81.75 -33.78 -106.91
C TYR A 336 80.98 -35.07 -107.20
N THR A 337 79.75 -35.22 -106.68
CA THR A 337 78.91 -36.39 -106.94
C THR A 337 78.47 -36.46 -108.41
N GLN A 338 78.12 -35.32 -109.02
CA GLN A 338 77.86 -35.24 -110.46
C GLN A 338 79.11 -35.59 -111.29
N LEU A 339 80.30 -35.13 -110.88
CA LEU A 339 81.55 -35.45 -111.56
C LEU A 339 81.87 -36.95 -111.44
N CYS A 340 81.71 -37.55 -110.26
CA CYS A 340 81.88 -38.98 -110.06
C CYS A 340 80.89 -39.82 -110.88
N GLN A 341 79.63 -39.38 -111.01
CA GLN A 341 78.65 -40.03 -111.88
C GLN A 341 79.07 -39.93 -113.36
N LYS A 342 79.52 -38.76 -113.81
CA LYS A 342 80.06 -38.58 -115.17
C LYS A 342 81.31 -39.43 -115.43
N ILE A 343 82.21 -39.53 -114.46
CA ILE A 343 83.40 -40.39 -114.56
C ILE A 343 83.01 -41.86 -114.61
N LYS A 344 82.03 -42.29 -113.80
CA LYS A 344 81.50 -43.67 -113.87
C LYS A 344 80.85 -43.96 -115.22
N LEU A 345 80.05 -43.04 -115.74
CA LEU A 345 79.45 -43.16 -117.08
C LEU A 345 80.53 -43.22 -118.16
N LYS A 346 81.56 -42.36 -118.10
CA LYS A 346 82.66 -42.37 -119.07
C LYS A 346 83.55 -43.61 -118.95
N LYS A 347 83.79 -44.12 -117.75
CA LYS A 347 84.48 -45.41 -117.54
C LYS A 347 83.65 -46.57 -118.07
N TRP A 348 82.34 -46.56 -117.84
CA TRP A 348 81.43 -47.56 -118.40
C TRP A 348 81.39 -47.48 -119.94
N GLU A 349 81.37 -46.27 -120.52
CA GLU A 349 81.48 -46.09 -121.98
C GLU A 349 82.81 -46.62 -122.54
N LEU A 350 83.92 -46.42 -121.83
CA LEU A 350 85.23 -46.96 -122.23
C LEU A 350 85.29 -48.49 -122.12
N GLU A 351 84.75 -49.07 -121.04
CA GLU A 351 84.68 -50.53 -120.86
C GLU A 351 83.77 -51.21 -121.89
N GLN A 352 82.75 -50.52 -122.42
CA GLN A 352 81.89 -51.02 -123.50
C GLN A 352 82.50 -50.86 -124.92
N LEU A 353 83.57 -50.07 -125.07
CA LEU A 353 84.26 -49.85 -126.34
C LEU A 353 85.51 -50.74 -126.52
N GLU A 354 85.90 -51.48 -125.48
CA GLU A 354 87.00 -52.47 -125.51
C GLU A 354 86.55 -53.94 -125.65
N GLU A 355 85.23 -54.22 -125.78
CA GLU A 355 84.66 -55.49 -126.31
C GLU A 355 84.01 -55.26 -127.68
#